data_AF-A0A813J2U9-F1
#
_entry.id   AF-A0A813J2U9-F1
#
_cell.length_a   1.000
_cell.length_b   1.000
_cell.length_c   1.000
_cell.angle_alpha   90.00
_cell.angle_beta   90.00
_cell.angle_gamma   90.00
#
_symmetry.space_group_name_H-M   'P 1'
#
loop_
_entity.id
_entity.type
_entity.pdbx_description
1 polymer ?
#
loop_
_entity_poly.entity_id
_entity_poly.type
_entity_poly.pdbx_seq_one_letter_code
_entity_poly.pdbx_strand_id
1 'polypeptide(L)'
;VLLIHGFGGNAEHWRKNGPELAAAGYEVYAVDLLGYGFSSKPDPRSTTPLRVDPSMPERFYNIPMWSEQMGSFLREVCGVKEESAGGQGAMVITNSVGSSVGLEL
;
A
#
# COMPACT_ATOMS: atom_id res chain seq x y z
N VAL A 1 7.87 -4.28 -7.76
CA VAL A 1 6.79 -5.15 -7.23
C VAL A 1 6.38 -4.62 -5.86
N LEU A 2 5.11 -4.28 -5.69
CA LEU A 2 4.54 -3.86 -4.41
C LEU A 2 3.74 -5.02 -3.81
N LEU A 3 4.05 -5.39 -2.57
CA LEU A 3 3.41 -6.47 -1.83
C LEU A 3 2.53 -5.89 -0.72
N ILE A 4 1.22 -6.08 -0.82
CA ILE A 4 0.22 -5.52 0.11
C ILE A 4 -0.38 -6.66 0.94
N HIS A 5 -0.16 -6.61 2.26
CA HIS A 5 -0.67 -7.63 3.17
C HIS A 5 -2.19 -7.53 3.41
N GLY A 6 -2.76 -8.60 3.97
CA GLY A 6 -4.17 -8.69 4.35
C GLY A 6 -4.49 -8.25 5.78
N PHE A 7 -5.75 -8.46 6.19
CA PHE A 7 -6.21 -8.12 7.54
C PHE A 7 -5.46 -8.94 8.61
N GLY A 8 -5.09 -8.27 9.71
CA GLY A 8 -4.31 -8.88 10.80
C GLY A 8 -2.85 -9.23 10.43
N GLY A 9 -2.41 -8.90 9.20
CA GLY A 9 -1.04 -9.08 8.73
C GLY A 9 -0.17 -7.84 8.88
N ASN A 10 1.04 -7.94 8.34
CA ASN A 10 2.03 -6.88 8.20
C ASN A 10 2.98 -7.26 7.03
N ALA A 11 3.99 -6.44 6.73
CA ALA A 11 4.95 -6.64 5.65
C ALA A 11 5.68 -8.00 5.73
N GLU A 12 5.96 -8.51 6.94
CA GLU A 12 6.62 -9.81 7.17
C GLU A 12 5.78 -11.02 6.72
N HIS A 13 4.50 -10.81 6.38
CA HIS A 13 3.68 -11.78 5.66
C HIS A 13 4.42 -12.29 4.41
N TRP A 14 5.17 -11.41 3.75
CA TRP A 14 5.84 -11.66 2.48
C TRP A 14 7.30 -12.11 2.59
N ARG A 15 7.81 -12.40 3.80
CA ARG A 15 9.24 -12.74 4.03
C ARG A 15 9.77 -13.92 3.20
N LYS A 16 8.89 -14.82 2.74
CA LYS A 16 9.25 -15.97 1.89
C LYS A 16 9.08 -15.70 0.40
N ASN A 17 8.44 -14.60 0.02
CA ASN A 17 8.19 -14.21 -1.37
C ASN A 17 9.12 -13.08 -1.80
N GLY A 18 9.31 -12.08 -0.93
CA GLY A 18 10.08 -10.88 -1.23
C GLY A 18 11.52 -11.18 -1.67
N PRO A 19 12.30 -11.98 -0.91
CA PRO A 19 13.66 -12.33 -1.30
C PRO A 19 13.76 -13.06 -2.64
N GLU A 20 12.81 -13.96 -2.94
CA GLU A 20 12.79 -14.72 -4.20
C GLU A 20 12.49 -13.80 -5.40
N LEU A 21 11.56 -12.87 -5.24
CA LEU A 21 11.26 -11.86 -6.25
C LEU A 21 12.45 -10.91 -6.45
N ALA A 22 13.14 -10.52 -5.38
CA ALA A 22 14.33 -9.69 -5.46
C ALA A 22 15.49 -10.45 -6.18
N ALA A 23 15.68 -11.74 -5.87
CA ALA A 23 16.66 -12.58 -6.53
C ALA A 23 16.37 -12.76 -8.03
N ALA A 24 15.10 -12.71 -8.43
CA ALA A 24 14.68 -12.70 -9.83
C ALA A 24 14.90 -11.35 -10.55
N GLY A 25 15.48 -10.35 -9.87
CA GLY A 25 15.84 -9.06 -10.45
C GLY A 25 14.79 -7.97 -10.34
N TYR A 26 13.72 -8.18 -9.55
CA TYR A 26 12.73 -7.15 -9.30
C TYR A 26 13.12 -6.26 -8.13
N GLU A 27 12.83 -4.96 -8.22
CA GLU A 27 12.77 -4.11 -7.04
C GLU A 27 11.48 -4.42 -6.26
N VAL A 28 11.59 -4.79 -4.98
CA VAL A 28 10.47 -5.34 -4.20
C VAL A 28 10.26 -4.53 -2.93
N TYR A 29 9.03 -4.09 -2.73
CA TYR A 29 8.59 -3.40 -1.52
C TYR A 29 7.46 -4.18 -0.86
N ALA A 30 7.58 -4.46 0.43
CA ALA A 30 6.48 -4.89 1.29
C ALA A 30 6.19 -3.77 2.29
N VAL A 31 4.96 -3.28 2.30
CA VAL A 31 4.59 -2.09 3.08
C VAL A 31 3.52 -2.44 4.10
N ASP A 32 3.68 -1.91 5.31
CA ASP A 32 2.65 -1.96 6.34
C ASP A 32 1.56 -0.92 6.06
N LEU A 33 0.32 -1.38 5.89
CA LEU A 33 -0.85 -0.51 5.80
C LEU A 33 -0.98 0.30 7.10
N LEU A 34 -1.48 1.55 7.00
CA LEU A 34 -1.77 2.37 8.17
C LEU A 34 -2.63 1.58 9.17
N GLY A 35 -2.23 1.54 10.44
CA GLY A 35 -2.89 0.72 11.46
C GLY A 35 -2.23 -0.65 11.72
N TYR A 36 -1.33 -1.10 10.86
CA TYR A 36 -0.69 -2.42 10.95
C TYR A 36 0.82 -2.34 11.16
N GLY A 37 1.42 -3.48 11.54
CA GLY A 37 2.86 -3.68 11.66
C GLY A 37 3.59 -2.54 12.38
N PHE A 38 4.59 -1.94 11.73
CA PHE A 38 5.35 -0.80 12.23
C PHE A 38 4.81 0.56 11.76
N SER A 39 3.79 0.59 10.91
CA SER A 39 3.11 1.83 10.51
C SER A 39 2.36 2.47 11.69
N SER A 40 2.14 3.78 11.56
CA SER A 40 1.39 4.59 12.53
C SER A 40 0.00 4.01 12.82
N LYS A 41 -0.47 4.19 14.05
CA LYS A 41 -1.77 3.71 14.55
C LYS A 41 -2.55 4.84 15.20
N PRO A 42 -3.01 5.84 14.43
CA PRO A 42 -3.80 6.95 14.98
C PRO A 42 -5.07 6.46 15.69
N ASP A 43 -5.55 7.20 16.71
CA ASP A 43 -6.80 6.85 17.39
C ASP A 43 -7.95 6.91 16.37
N PRO A 44 -8.66 5.79 16.09
CA PRO A 44 -9.79 5.77 15.16
C PRO A 44 -10.97 6.64 15.59
N ARG A 45 -10.98 7.14 16.82
CA ARG A 45 -11.99 8.05 17.38
C ARG A 45 -11.54 9.51 17.37
N SER A 46 -10.33 9.80 16.91
CA SER A 46 -9.86 11.18 16.78
C SER A 46 -10.73 11.95 15.80
N THR A 47 -11.06 13.19 16.13
CA THR A 47 -11.77 14.12 15.26
C THR A 47 -10.81 14.95 14.40
N THR A 48 -9.50 14.82 14.62
CA THR A 48 -8.48 15.50 13.81
C THR A 48 -8.40 14.83 12.43
N PRO A 49 -8.65 15.54 11.32
CA PRO A 49 -8.52 14.97 9.99
C PRO A 49 -7.05 14.61 9.69
N LEU A 50 -6.78 13.37 9.26
CA LEU A 50 -5.49 12.97 8.66
C LEU A 50 -5.53 12.92 7.13
N ARG A 51 -6.65 13.35 6.53
CA ARG A 51 -6.83 13.34 5.07
C ARG A 51 -6.15 14.55 4.43
N VAL A 52 -5.45 14.30 3.33
CA VAL A 52 -4.92 15.36 2.44
C VAL A 52 -6.06 15.93 1.58
N ASP A 53 -7.01 15.09 1.19
CA ASP A 53 -8.19 15.48 0.42
C ASP A 53 -9.46 15.51 1.30
N PRO A 54 -10.16 16.66 1.40
CA PRO A 54 -11.46 16.79 2.06
C PRO A 54 -12.60 15.91 1.50
N SER A 55 -12.45 15.33 0.31
CA SER A 55 -13.40 14.39 -0.28
C SER A 55 -13.33 12.99 0.34
N MET A 56 -12.21 12.66 1.01
CA MET A 56 -11.97 11.34 1.58
C MET A 56 -12.80 11.08 2.85
N PRO A 57 -13.12 9.81 3.17
CA PRO A 57 -13.86 9.48 4.39
C PRO A 57 -13.18 10.03 5.64
N GLU A 58 -13.98 10.54 6.58
CA GLU A 58 -13.45 11.10 7.85
C GLU A 58 -12.77 10.05 8.74
N ARG A 59 -13.11 8.76 8.56
CA ARG A 59 -12.66 7.67 9.42
C ARG A 59 -11.38 7.03 8.90
N PHE A 60 -10.52 6.57 9.80
CA PHE A 60 -9.31 5.83 9.47
C PHE A 60 -9.58 4.36 9.13
N TYR A 61 -8.56 3.68 8.61
CA TYR A 61 -8.51 2.23 8.42
C TYR A 61 -9.60 1.69 7.48
N ASN A 62 -9.71 2.30 6.30
CA ASN A 62 -10.61 1.88 5.23
C ASN A 62 -9.87 1.71 3.91
N ILE A 63 -10.54 1.08 2.93
CA ILE A 63 -9.95 0.78 1.63
C ILE A 63 -9.47 2.06 0.92
N PRO A 64 -10.29 3.11 0.72
CA PRO A 64 -9.84 4.31 0.02
C PRO A 64 -8.57 4.92 0.61
N MET A 65 -8.48 5.01 1.94
CA MET A 65 -7.30 5.56 2.61
C MET A 65 -6.05 4.70 2.40
N TRP A 66 -6.17 3.38 2.46
CA TRP A 66 -5.05 2.49 2.18
C TRP A 66 -4.67 2.50 0.69
N SER A 67 -5.64 2.65 -0.21
CA SER A 67 -5.41 2.81 -1.65
C SER A 67 -4.62 4.08 -1.92
N GLU A 68 -5.03 5.21 -1.34
CA GLU A 68 -4.30 6.47 -1.44
C GLU A 68 -2.89 6.38 -0.84
N GLN A 69 -2.74 5.71 0.31
CA GLN A 69 -1.42 5.45 0.91
C GLN A 69 -0.49 4.70 -0.05
N MET A 70 -0.98 3.64 -0.69
CA MET A 70 -0.17 2.82 -1.61
C MET A 70 0.05 3.51 -2.96
N GLY A 71 -0.94 4.24 -3.49
CA GLY A 71 -0.81 5.03 -4.71
C GLY A 71 0.22 6.15 -4.56
N SER A 72 0.18 6.88 -3.44
CA SER A 72 1.18 7.88 -3.12
C SER A 72 2.57 7.26 -2.92
N PHE A 73 2.68 6.09 -2.29
CA PHE A 73 3.95 5.37 -2.20
C PHE A 73 4.52 5.01 -3.58
N LEU A 74 3.70 4.49 -4.49
CA LEU A 74 4.11 4.15 -5.86
C LEU A 74 4.60 5.39 -6.62
N ARG A 75 3.90 6.53 -6.51
CA ARG A 75 4.28 7.77 -7.21
C ARG A 75 5.51 8.43 -6.61
N GLU A 76 5.53 8.60 -5.29
CA GLU A 76 6.52 9.45 -4.60
C GLU A 76 7.80 8.69 -4.23
N VAL A 77 7.69 7.39 -3.91
CA VAL A 77 8.84 6.58 -3.50
C VAL A 77 9.34 5.72 -4.65
N CYS A 78 8.45 5.01 -5.34
CA CYS A 78 8.85 4.13 -6.45
C CYS A 78 8.97 4.85 -7.81
N GLY A 79 8.54 6.11 -7.91
CA GLY A 79 8.64 6.90 -9.15
C GLY A 79 7.74 6.40 -10.30
N VAL A 80 6.68 5.65 -10.00
CA VAL A 80 5.72 5.15 -10.99
C VAL A 80 4.88 6.30 -11.53
N LYS A 81 4.78 6.42 -12.87
CA LYS A 81 4.04 7.46 -13.57
C LYS A 81 2.78 6.88 -14.21
N GLU A 82 1.68 7.65 -14.20
CA GLU A 82 0.37 7.20 -14.71
C GLU A 82 0.37 6.88 -16.22
N GLU A 83 1.11 7.65 -17.01
CA GLU A 83 1.23 7.45 -18.45
C GLU A 83 2.56 6.78 -18.81
N SER A 84 2.62 5.46 -18.69
CA SER A 84 3.76 4.71 -19.21
C SER A 84 3.32 3.74 -20.30
N ALA A 85 2.92 4.30 -21.45
CA ALA A 85 2.93 3.56 -22.71
C ALA A 85 4.41 3.26 -23.09
N GLY A 86 5.01 2.28 -22.42
CA GLY A 86 6.39 1.83 -22.61
C GLY A 86 7.37 2.08 -21.46
N GLY A 87 6.93 2.55 -20.29
CA GLY A 87 7.78 2.67 -19.09
C GLY A 87 7.61 1.49 -18.12
N GLN A 88 8.54 1.36 -17.16
CA GLN A 88 8.48 0.35 -16.11
C GLN A 88 7.29 0.61 -15.17
N GLY A 89 6.17 -0.09 -15.39
CA GLY A 89 5.03 -0.09 -14.48
C GLY A 89 5.29 -0.89 -13.21
N ALA A 90 4.39 -0.78 -12.24
CA ALA A 90 4.43 -1.59 -11.02
C ALA A 90 3.55 -2.84 -11.14
N MET A 91 4.07 -3.99 -10.73
CA MET A 91 3.26 -5.17 -10.41
C MET A 91 2.85 -5.09 -8.93
N VAL A 92 1.55 -5.21 -8.66
CA VAL A 92 0.98 -5.21 -7.30
C VAL A 92 0.50 -6.61 -6.96
N ILE A 93 1.00 -7.19 -5.87
CA ILE A 93 0.60 -8.51 -5.36
C ILE A 93 -0.07 -8.31 -4.00
N THR A 94 -1.24 -8.91 -3.83
CA THR A 94 -2.12 -8.58 -2.71
C THR A 94 -2.66 -9.82 -2.01
N ASN A 95 -3.09 -9.65 -0.76
CA ASN A 95 -3.79 -10.67 0.01
C ASN A 95 -5.02 -10.08 0.72
N SER A 96 -6.15 -10.78 0.67
CA SER A 96 -7.36 -10.46 1.44
C SER A 96 -7.80 -8.99 1.27
N VAL A 97 -7.94 -8.22 2.36
CA VAL A 97 -8.30 -6.77 2.31
C VAL A 97 -7.33 -5.96 1.44
N GLY A 98 -6.06 -6.37 1.36
CA GLY A 98 -5.09 -5.75 0.47
C GLY A 98 -5.45 -5.92 -1.02
N SER A 99 -6.27 -6.91 -1.38
CA SER A 99 -6.77 -7.07 -2.76
C SER A 99 -7.81 -6.03 -3.12
N SER A 100 -8.66 -5.62 -2.17
CA SER A 100 -9.55 -4.47 -2.37
C SER A 100 -8.76 -3.17 -2.54
N VAL A 101 -7.69 -3.00 -1.75
CA VAL A 101 -6.77 -1.86 -1.88
C VAL A 101 -6.13 -1.84 -3.28
N GLY A 102 -5.58 -2.98 -3.72
CA GLY A 102 -4.92 -3.06 -5.02
C GLY A 102 -5.83 -2.88 -6.24
N LEU A 103 -7.14 -3.11 -6.11
CA LEU A 103 -8.12 -2.86 -7.19
C LEU A 103 -8.49 -1.38 -7.34
N GLU A 104 -8.20 -0.55 -6.34
CA GLU A 104 -8.47 0.89 -6.32
C GLU A 104 -7.22 1.73 -6.65
N LEU A 105 -6.10 1.10 -6.99
CA LEU A 105 -4.85 1.73 -7.47
C LEU A 105 -4.92 2.02 -8.97
#